data_AF-A0AAE3C418-F1
#
_entry.id   AF-A0AAE3C418-F1
#
_cell.length_a   1.000
_cell.length_b   1.000
_cell.length_c   1.000
_cell.angle_alpha   90.00
_cell.angle_beta   90.00
_cell.angle_gamma   90.00
#
_symmetry.space_group_name_H-M   'P 1'
#
loop_
_entity.id
_entity.type
_entity.pdbx_description
1 polymer ?
#
loop_
_entity_poly.entity_id
_entity_poly.type
_entity_poly.pdbx_seq_one_letter_code
_entity_poly.pdbx_strand_id
1 'polypeptide(L)'
;MSLEKEVYGYENVTVNVSVYDNWKVNWCAEQGNVTLNVTRNGSTVYFNSCTGCNVSFTISVLDPGNYSVLAEREGCIGVASFMVKYWLIQLAGLAYRDGKLFVNVTVDGVPAEGVAVNFSYVKGFRIVTDFWSVRDEFTFIGSGVTNGSGWASVEFNLNEYVTVVAWVDTPEARNYTYRSFPPQLALPTPNFPSLSLIVLVAPSWSQLSSTDGLWRRAAGATFSVAGLVALFMFRRFRL
;
A
#
# COMPACT_ATOMS: atom_id res chain seq x y z
N MET A 1 33.83 -10.94 -1.79
CA MET A 1 33.51 -9.51 -1.92
C MET A 1 32.06 -9.46 -2.34
N SER A 2 31.17 -8.96 -1.48
CA SER A 2 29.73 -8.90 -1.73
C SER A 2 29.46 -7.73 -2.68
N LEU A 3 28.81 -8.00 -3.82
CA LEU A 3 28.31 -6.98 -4.75
C LEU A 3 26.90 -6.62 -4.29
N GLU A 4 26.77 -5.69 -3.35
CA GLU A 4 25.46 -5.20 -2.94
C GLU A 4 24.86 -4.35 -4.05
N LYS A 5 23.78 -4.86 -4.66
CA LYS A 5 22.97 -4.13 -5.63
C LYS A 5 21.56 -3.99 -5.08
N GLU A 6 21.04 -2.77 -5.07
CA GLU A 6 19.62 -2.53 -4.79
C GLU A 6 18.82 -2.70 -6.08
N VAL A 7 17.72 -3.44 -6.01
CA VAL A 7 16.83 -3.72 -7.15
C VAL A 7 15.38 -3.49 -6.72
N TYR A 8 14.58 -2.87 -7.59
CA TYR A 8 13.18 -2.57 -7.31
C TYR A 8 12.27 -3.71 -7.80
N GLY A 9 11.46 -4.28 -6.90
CA GLY A 9 10.94 -5.64 -7.04
C GLY A 9 9.92 -5.90 -8.15
N TYR A 10 9.44 -4.87 -8.86
CA TYR A 10 8.52 -5.06 -9.98
C TYR A 10 9.21 -5.12 -11.35
N GLU A 11 10.53 -4.94 -11.40
CA GLU A 11 11.31 -5.18 -12.59
C GLU A 11 11.85 -6.61 -12.59
N ASN A 12 11.99 -7.19 -13.79
CA ASN A 12 12.71 -8.44 -13.94
C ASN A 12 14.16 -8.24 -13.50
N VAL A 13 14.60 -9.04 -12.53
CA VAL A 13 16.00 -9.00 -12.10
C VAL A 13 16.83 -9.74 -13.12
N THR A 14 17.73 -9.03 -13.81
CA THR A 14 18.68 -9.64 -14.73
C THR A 14 20.02 -9.85 -14.02
N VAL A 15 20.39 -11.11 -13.85
CA VAL A 15 21.70 -11.51 -13.32
C VAL A 15 22.60 -11.88 -14.48
N ASN A 16 23.66 -11.09 -14.69
CA ASN A 16 24.67 -11.36 -15.70
C ASN A 16 25.85 -12.08 -15.06
N VAL A 17 26.23 -13.22 -15.64
CA VAL A 17 27.45 -13.95 -15.30
C VAL A 17 28.41 -13.78 -16.48
N SER A 18 29.49 -13.03 -16.27
CA SER A 18 30.50 -12.74 -17.28
C SER A 18 31.85 -13.36 -16.94
N VAL A 19 32.62 -13.71 -17.97
CA VAL A 19 33.95 -14.35 -17.81
C VAL A 19 35.03 -13.33 -17.42
N TYR A 20 34.85 -12.05 -17.74
CA TYR A 20 35.95 -11.06 -17.74
C TYR A 20 35.80 -9.89 -16.76
N ASP A 21 34.67 -9.76 -16.04
CA ASP A 21 34.36 -8.53 -15.28
C ASP A 21 34.40 -8.69 -13.74
N ASN A 22 34.92 -9.80 -13.24
CA ASN A 22 35.18 -9.98 -11.82
C ASN A 22 36.68 -10.08 -11.57
N TRP A 23 37.30 -8.95 -11.30
CA TRP A 23 38.70 -8.73 -10.88
C TRP A 23 39.21 -9.59 -9.70
N LYS A 24 38.42 -10.56 -9.20
CA LYS A 24 38.72 -11.34 -7.98
C LYS A 24 38.29 -12.82 -8.00
N VAL A 25 37.82 -13.37 -9.11
CA VAL A 25 37.57 -14.82 -9.22
C VAL A 25 38.12 -15.31 -10.55
N ASN A 26 39.06 -16.25 -10.54
CA ASN A 26 39.52 -16.93 -11.75
C ASN A 26 38.35 -17.75 -12.28
N TRP A 27 37.56 -17.16 -13.19
CA TRP A 27 36.59 -17.92 -13.95
C TRP A 27 37.35 -18.82 -14.92
N CYS A 28 36.90 -20.07 -14.98
CA CYS A 28 37.20 -20.99 -16.05
C CYS A 28 36.91 -20.25 -17.39
N ALA A 29 37.96 -19.93 -18.16
CA ALA A 29 37.88 -19.06 -19.35
C ALA A 29 37.13 -19.70 -20.54
N GLU A 30 36.74 -20.96 -20.40
CA GLU A 30 36.12 -21.78 -21.42
C GLU A 30 34.58 -21.69 -21.35
N GLN A 31 33.93 -21.95 -22.49
CA GLN A 31 32.47 -22.09 -22.55
C GLN A 31 32.04 -23.29 -21.72
N GLY A 32 31.04 -23.09 -20.86
CA GLY A 32 30.52 -24.17 -20.03
C GLY A 32 29.07 -23.95 -19.65
N ASN A 33 28.46 -25.00 -19.11
CA ASN A 33 27.13 -24.88 -18.51
C ASN A 33 27.24 -24.09 -17.20
N VAL A 34 26.44 -23.03 -17.08
CA VAL A 34 26.35 -22.20 -15.88
C VAL A 34 25.02 -22.51 -15.20
N THR A 35 25.07 -22.94 -13.95
CA THR A 35 23.88 -23.05 -13.09
C THR A 35 23.78 -21.82 -12.19
N LEU A 36 22.61 -21.20 -12.13
CA LEU A 36 22.29 -20.11 -11.22
C LEU A 36 21.28 -20.60 -10.18
N ASN A 37 21.63 -20.47 -8.90
CA ASN A 37 20.74 -20.69 -7.77
C ASN A 37 20.57 -19.38 -6.99
N VAL A 38 19.34 -18.91 -6.84
CA VAL A 38 19.01 -17.73 -6.02
C VAL A 38 18.18 -18.16 -4.84
N THR A 39 18.60 -17.71 -3.66
CA THR A 39 18.03 -18.10 -2.38
C THR A 39 17.59 -16.90 -1.56
N ARG A 40 16.51 -17.08 -0.79
CA ARG A 40 15.98 -16.12 0.20
C ARG A 40 15.68 -16.89 1.48
N ASN A 41 16.18 -16.40 2.62
CA ASN A 41 16.00 -17.05 3.92
C ASN A 41 16.32 -18.57 3.91
N GLY A 42 17.36 -18.96 3.15
CA GLY A 42 17.77 -20.36 3.00
C GLY A 42 16.92 -21.21 2.04
N SER A 43 15.85 -20.66 1.44
CA SER A 43 15.01 -21.36 0.46
C SER A 43 15.36 -20.93 -0.96
N THR A 44 15.39 -21.87 -1.91
CA THR A 44 15.60 -21.58 -3.33
C THR A 44 14.36 -20.94 -3.92
N VAL A 45 14.50 -19.74 -4.48
CA VAL A 45 13.41 -18.98 -5.14
C VAL A 45 13.54 -19.02 -6.67
N TYR A 46 14.75 -19.25 -7.19
CA TYR A 46 15.01 -19.39 -8.61
C TYR A 46 16.17 -20.34 -8.84
N PHE A 47 16.02 -21.23 -9.80
CA PHE A 47 17.06 -22.14 -10.24
C PHE A 47 16.97 -22.34 -11.75
N ASN A 48 18.08 -22.13 -12.47
CA ASN A 48 18.13 -22.38 -13.90
C ASN A 48 19.56 -22.63 -14.38
N SER A 49 19.72 -23.18 -15.58
CA SER A 49 21.03 -23.42 -16.20
C SER A 49 21.07 -22.96 -17.64
N CYS A 50 22.17 -22.34 -18.05
CA CYS A 50 22.39 -21.88 -19.42
C CYS A 50 23.84 -22.11 -19.83
N THR A 51 24.06 -22.50 -21.08
CA THR A 51 25.42 -22.74 -21.63
C THR A 51 25.90 -21.49 -22.39
N GLY A 52 27.13 -21.05 -22.11
CA GLY A 52 27.76 -19.95 -22.84
C GLY A 52 28.92 -19.29 -22.10
N CYS A 53 29.62 -18.37 -22.78
CA CYS A 53 30.67 -17.55 -22.16
C CYS A 53 30.06 -16.54 -21.18
N ASN A 54 29.18 -15.68 -21.67
CA ASN A 54 28.44 -14.70 -20.87
C ASN A 54 26.98 -15.11 -20.91
N VAL A 55 26.39 -15.37 -19.75
CA VAL A 55 24.98 -15.80 -19.65
C VAL A 55 24.20 -14.79 -18.81
N SER A 56 22.98 -14.54 -19.23
CA SER A 56 22.04 -13.66 -18.52
C SER A 56 20.84 -14.48 -18.08
N PHE A 57 20.53 -14.42 -16.80
CA PHE A 57 19.34 -15.03 -16.23
C PHE A 57 18.33 -13.94 -15.90
N THR A 58 17.14 -14.05 -16.46
CA THR A 58 16.01 -13.18 -16.13
C THR A 58 15.16 -13.87 -15.08
N ILE A 59 15.07 -13.25 -13.91
CA ILE A 59 14.27 -13.71 -12.78
C ILE A 59 13.03 -12.82 -12.74
N SER A 60 11.85 -13.44 -12.78
CA SER A 60 10.58 -12.75 -12.62
C SER A 60 10.45 -12.09 -11.24
N VAL A 61 9.44 -11.25 -11.07
CA VAL A 61 9.08 -10.51 -9.83
C VAL A 61 9.48 -11.26 -8.55
N LEU A 62 10.33 -10.62 -7.75
CA LEU A 62 10.82 -11.12 -6.48
C LEU A 62 10.23 -10.30 -5.34
N ASP A 63 9.84 -10.96 -4.26
CA ASP A 63 9.42 -10.27 -3.04
C ASP A 63 10.55 -9.43 -2.43
N PRO A 64 10.26 -8.44 -1.56
CA PRO A 64 11.29 -7.62 -0.92
C PRO A 64 12.13 -8.43 0.06
N GLY A 65 13.43 -8.18 0.07
CA GLY A 65 14.34 -8.80 1.03
C GLY A 65 15.72 -9.04 0.45
N ASN A 66 16.55 -9.70 1.26
CA ASN A 66 17.92 -10.02 0.91
C ASN A 66 17.98 -11.38 0.21
N TYR A 67 18.68 -11.41 -0.92
CA TYR A 67 18.88 -12.61 -1.73
C TYR A 67 20.36 -12.94 -1.80
N SER A 68 20.66 -14.23 -1.81
CA SER A 68 21.98 -14.77 -2.08
C SER A 68 21.96 -15.55 -3.40
N VAL A 69 22.92 -15.26 -4.25
CA VAL A 69 23.08 -15.85 -5.57
C VAL A 69 24.34 -16.70 -5.57
N LEU A 70 24.20 -17.95 -6.00
CA LEU A 70 25.30 -18.85 -6.29
C LEU A 70 25.25 -19.18 -7.78
N ALA A 71 26.32 -18.84 -8.48
CA ALA A 71 26.55 -19.27 -9.86
C ALA A 71 27.67 -20.30 -9.86
N GLU A 72 27.48 -21.42 -10.55
CA GLU A 72 28.48 -22.46 -10.70
C GLU A 72 28.71 -22.76 -12.19
N ARG A 73 29.97 -22.86 -12.59
CA ARG A 73 30.39 -23.33 -13.91
C ARG A 73 31.54 -24.32 -13.72
N GLU A 74 31.31 -25.60 -14.02
CA GLU A 74 32.37 -26.62 -14.03
C GLU A 74 33.23 -26.63 -12.74
N GLY A 75 32.57 -26.47 -11.58
CA GLY A 75 33.23 -26.39 -10.27
C GLY A 75 33.80 -25.01 -9.90
N CYS A 76 33.86 -24.04 -10.82
CA CYS A 76 34.10 -22.63 -10.52
C CYS A 76 32.83 -22.01 -9.88
N ILE A 77 32.91 -21.51 -8.64
CA ILE A 77 31.76 -20.93 -7.90
C ILE A 77 31.91 -19.41 -7.74
N GLY A 78 30.87 -18.67 -8.12
CA GLY A 78 30.68 -17.25 -7.84
C GLY A 78 29.51 -17.01 -6.89
N VAL A 79 29.69 -16.13 -5.90
CA VAL A 79 28.65 -15.77 -4.94
C VAL A 79 28.43 -14.25 -4.95
N ALA A 80 27.17 -13.85 -4.99
CA ALA A 80 26.74 -12.45 -4.89
C ALA A 80 25.50 -12.31 -4.00
N SER A 81 25.18 -11.09 -3.58
CA SER A 81 24.00 -10.82 -2.77
C SER A 81 23.35 -9.52 -3.22
N PHE A 82 22.03 -9.50 -3.37
CA PHE A 82 21.31 -8.28 -3.74
C PHE A 82 20.09 -8.11 -2.84
N MET A 83 19.63 -6.87 -2.71
CA MET A 83 18.44 -6.54 -1.93
C MET A 83 17.34 -6.11 -2.87
N VAL A 84 16.19 -6.75 -2.78
CA VAL A 84 14.98 -6.31 -3.44
C VAL A 84 14.21 -5.40 -2.50
N LYS A 85 13.88 -4.19 -2.96
CA LYS A 85 12.99 -3.25 -2.27
C LYS A 85 11.72 -3.07 -3.10
N TYR A 86 10.56 -3.02 -2.47
CA TYR A 86 9.42 -2.32 -3.05
C TYR A 86 9.41 -0.90 -2.51
N TRP A 87 8.98 0.06 -3.31
CA TRP A 87 8.57 1.35 -2.77
C TRP A 87 7.33 1.08 -1.93
N LEU A 88 7.40 1.29 -0.62
CA LEU A 88 6.24 1.12 0.24
C LEU A 88 5.36 2.36 0.09
N ILE A 89 4.65 2.46 -1.05
CA ILE A 89 3.70 3.55 -1.28
C ILE A 89 2.49 3.34 -0.36
N GLN A 90 2.38 4.13 0.69
CA GLN A 90 1.22 4.10 1.57
C GLN A 90 0.28 5.25 1.24
N LEU A 91 -1.00 4.92 1.03
CA LEU A 91 -2.06 5.92 0.94
C LEU A 91 -2.78 5.97 2.28
N ALA A 92 -2.77 7.13 2.92
CA ALA A 92 -3.37 7.34 4.23
C ALA A 92 -4.25 8.59 4.26
N GLY A 93 -5.14 8.64 5.24
CA GLY A 93 -5.88 9.87 5.56
C GLY A 93 -6.88 10.30 4.48
N LEU A 94 -7.51 9.36 3.77
CA LEU A 94 -8.57 9.70 2.81
C LEU A 94 -9.66 10.54 3.52
N ALA A 95 -9.81 11.78 3.08
CA ALA A 95 -10.64 12.78 3.71
C ALA A 95 -11.41 13.57 2.66
N TYR A 96 -12.50 14.19 3.08
CA TYR A 96 -13.27 15.10 2.26
C TYR A 96 -13.41 16.44 2.98
N ARG A 97 -13.09 17.54 2.29
CA ARG A 97 -13.23 18.90 2.81
C ARG A 97 -13.43 19.86 1.63
N ASP A 98 -14.33 20.83 1.78
CA ASP A 98 -14.52 21.93 0.83
C ASP A 98 -14.70 21.48 -0.64
N GLY A 99 -15.52 20.44 -0.87
CA GLY A 99 -15.77 19.94 -2.24
C GLY A 99 -14.64 19.11 -2.84
N LYS A 100 -13.65 18.70 -2.03
CA LYS A 100 -12.46 17.97 -2.49
C LYS A 100 -12.20 16.74 -1.64
N LEU A 101 -11.81 15.67 -2.33
CA LEU A 101 -11.19 14.50 -1.72
C LEU A 101 -9.69 14.74 -1.59
N PHE A 102 -9.12 14.33 -0.47
CA PHE A 102 -7.69 14.43 -0.17
C PHE A 102 -7.17 13.07 0.27
N VAL A 103 -5.97 12.74 -0.15
CA VAL A 103 -5.24 11.58 0.35
C VAL A 103 -3.77 11.96 0.51
N ASN A 104 -3.17 11.48 1.59
CA ASN A 104 -1.74 11.62 1.82
C ASN A 104 -1.02 10.37 1.31
N VAL A 105 0.06 10.58 0.60
CA VAL A 105 0.91 9.52 0.07
C VAL A 105 2.28 9.65 0.69
N THR A 106 2.75 8.54 1.24
CA THR A 106 4.14 8.41 1.67
C THR A 106 4.80 7.30 0.87
N VAL A 107 6.09 7.48 0.61
CA VAL A 107 7.00 6.45 0.12
C VAL A 107 7.94 6.17 1.29
N ASP A 108 7.97 4.92 1.74
CA ASP A 108 8.85 4.49 2.84
C ASP A 108 8.68 5.36 4.10
N GLY A 109 7.45 5.82 4.35
CA GLY A 109 7.09 6.65 5.50
C GLY A 109 7.36 8.16 5.33
N VAL A 110 7.94 8.59 4.20
CA VAL A 110 8.23 10.00 3.90
C VAL A 110 7.20 10.54 2.90
N PRO A 111 6.67 11.77 3.06
CA PRO A 111 5.78 12.37 2.07
C PRO A 111 6.39 12.37 0.67
N ALA A 112 5.64 11.90 -0.32
CA ALA A 112 6.13 11.75 -1.69
C ALA A 112 5.51 12.78 -2.63
N GLU A 113 6.33 13.54 -3.34
CA GLU A 113 5.91 14.48 -4.38
C GLU A 113 5.85 13.81 -5.76
N GLY A 114 4.94 14.26 -6.62
CA GLY A 114 4.86 13.82 -8.02
C GLY A 114 4.18 12.47 -8.24
N VAL A 115 3.62 11.85 -7.20
CA VAL A 115 2.89 10.59 -7.31
C VAL A 115 1.48 10.85 -7.84
N ALA A 116 1.11 10.22 -8.94
CA ALA A 116 -0.24 10.28 -9.49
C ALA A 116 -1.18 9.33 -8.72
N VAL A 117 -2.23 9.90 -8.13
CA VAL A 117 -3.25 9.16 -7.38
C VAL A 117 -4.59 9.27 -8.07
N ASN A 118 -5.21 8.13 -8.32
CA ASN A 118 -6.54 8.02 -8.91
C ASN A 118 -7.59 7.91 -7.81
N PHE A 119 -8.77 8.47 -8.06
CA PHE A 119 -9.91 8.40 -7.16
C PHE A 119 -11.10 7.77 -7.87
N SER A 120 -11.80 6.88 -7.18
CA SER A 120 -12.99 6.21 -7.71
C SER A 120 -14.00 6.02 -6.58
N TYR A 121 -15.29 5.93 -6.91
CA TYR A 121 -16.34 5.75 -5.91
C TYR A 121 -17.37 4.70 -6.33
N VAL A 122 -18.03 4.14 -5.33
CA VAL A 122 -19.25 3.35 -5.48
C VAL A 122 -20.32 3.92 -4.55
N LYS A 123 -21.59 3.83 -4.96
CA LYS A 123 -22.71 4.26 -4.12
C LYS A 123 -22.89 3.31 -2.94
N GLY A 124 -23.26 3.87 -1.79
CA GLY A 124 -23.51 3.13 -0.56
C GLY A 124 -22.25 2.81 0.25
N PHE A 125 -22.49 2.16 1.39
CA PHE A 125 -21.44 1.65 2.26
C PHE A 125 -20.85 0.36 1.69
N ARG A 126 -19.51 0.29 1.64
CA ARG A 126 -18.79 -0.91 1.21
C ARG A 126 -17.52 -1.08 2.02
N ILE A 127 -17.28 -2.31 2.46
CA ILE A 127 -15.98 -2.75 2.96
C ILE A 127 -15.18 -3.24 1.75
N VAL A 128 -14.03 -2.63 1.50
CA VAL A 128 -13.16 -2.97 0.36
C VAL A 128 -11.99 -3.80 0.89
N THR A 129 -12.01 -5.11 0.62
CA THR A 129 -10.95 -6.05 1.06
C THR A 129 -9.94 -6.34 -0.04
N ASP A 130 -10.36 -6.32 -1.30
CA ASP A 130 -9.50 -6.46 -2.47
C ASP A 130 -10.03 -5.56 -3.60
N PHE A 131 -9.63 -4.29 -3.56
CA PHE A 131 -10.05 -3.30 -4.56
C PHE A 131 -9.76 -3.74 -6.00
N TRP A 132 -8.62 -4.40 -6.25
CA TRP A 132 -8.19 -4.72 -7.61
C TRP A 132 -9.09 -5.76 -8.27
N SER A 133 -9.65 -6.68 -7.49
CA SER A 133 -10.63 -7.66 -7.99
C SER A 133 -12.00 -7.07 -8.34
N VAL A 134 -12.36 -5.94 -7.73
CA VAL A 134 -13.69 -5.30 -7.88
C VAL A 134 -13.59 -3.90 -8.50
N ARG A 135 -12.43 -3.54 -9.07
CA ARG A 135 -12.14 -2.18 -9.53
C ARG A 135 -13.18 -1.67 -10.52
N ASP A 136 -13.64 -2.53 -11.40
CA ASP A 136 -14.57 -2.19 -12.48
C ASP A 136 -15.98 -1.85 -11.96
N GLU A 137 -16.28 -2.12 -10.69
CA GLU A 137 -17.52 -1.71 -10.03
C GLU A 137 -17.48 -0.26 -9.52
N PHE A 138 -16.31 0.39 -9.53
CA PHE A 138 -16.13 1.76 -9.07
C PHE A 138 -16.14 2.73 -10.25
N THR A 139 -16.90 3.80 -10.11
CA THR A 139 -16.91 4.92 -11.06
C THR A 139 -15.69 5.80 -10.83
N PHE A 140 -14.92 6.05 -11.89
CA PHE A 140 -13.77 6.95 -11.83
C PHE A 140 -14.20 8.40 -11.60
N ILE A 141 -13.52 9.08 -10.67
CA ILE A 141 -13.76 10.49 -10.33
C ILE A 141 -12.76 11.38 -11.09
N GLY A 142 -11.48 11.03 -10.98
CA GLY A 142 -10.37 11.83 -11.49
C GLY A 142 -9.04 11.44 -10.84
N SER A 143 -7.99 12.16 -11.21
CA SER A 143 -6.64 11.96 -10.69
C SER A 143 -6.08 13.25 -10.10
N GLY A 144 -5.30 13.12 -9.03
CA GLY A 144 -4.52 14.20 -8.44
C GLY A 144 -3.04 13.81 -8.37
N VAL A 145 -2.14 14.80 -8.47
CA VAL A 145 -0.71 14.59 -8.28
C VAL A 145 -0.31 15.11 -6.90
N THR A 146 0.50 14.36 -6.17
CA THR A 146 0.94 14.75 -4.84
C THR A 146 1.89 15.95 -4.89
N ASN A 147 1.68 16.91 -3.98
CA ASN A 147 2.60 18.04 -3.78
C ASN A 147 3.80 17.68 -2.87
N GLY A 148 4.70 18.64 -2.61
CA GLY A 148 5.84 18.48 -1.70
C GLY A 148 5.51 18.06 -0.25
N SER A 149 4.24 18.06 0.16
CA SER A 149 3.77 17.54 1.46
C SER A 149 3.08 16.16 1.34
N GLY A 150 3.15 15.53 0.18
CA GLY A 150 2.56 14.22 -0.09
C GLY A 150 1.05 14.22 -0.30
N TRP A 151 0.40 15.38 -0.43
CA TRP A 151 -1.06 15.45 -0.56
C TRP A 151 -1.48 15.50 -2.03
N ALA A 152 -2.35 14.58 -2.43
CA ALA A 152 -3.10 14.63 -3.68
C ALA A 152 -4.57 14.96 -3.39
N SER A 153 -5.22 15.66 -4.33
CA SER A 153 -6.63 16.00 -4.19
C SER A 153 -7.37 16.02 -5.53
N VAL A 154 -8.67 15.75 -5.50
CA VAL A 154 -9.58 15.87 -6.64
C VAL A 154 -10.89 16.52 -6.21
N GLU A 155 -11.51 17.29 -7.09
CA GLU A 155 -12.85 17.83 -6.87
C GLU A 155 -13.89 16.72 -6.94
N PHE A 156 -14.81 16.71 -5.98
CA PHE A 156 -15.87 15.70 -5.90
C PHE A 156 -17.06 16.26 -5.15
N ASN A 157 -18.27 15.91 -5.57
CA ASN A 157 -19.50 16.36 -4.93
C ASN A 157 -20.17 15.21 -4.17
N LEU A 158 -20.22 15.31 -2.84
CA LEU A 158 -20.88 14.34 -1.97
C LEU A 158 -22.40 14.57 -1.88
N ASN A 159 -23.12 14.18 -2.93
CA ASN A 159 -24.59 14.28 -2.97
C ASN A 159 -25.31 13.08 -2.33
N GLU A 160 -24.62 11.95 -2.18
CA GLU A 160 -25.19 10.71 -1.64
C GLU A 160 -24.16 9.99 -0.77
N TYR A 161 -24.61 8.95 -0.08
CA TYR A 161 -23.70 8.09 0.68
C TYR A 161 -22.83 7.30 -0.31
N VAL A 162 -21.52 7.40 -0.20
CA VAL A 162 -20.58 6.75 -1.13
C VAL A 162 -19.40 6.13 -0.40
N THR A 163 -18.79 5.12 -1.01
CA THR A 163 -17.47 4.62 -0.63
C THR A 163 -16.48 5.04 -1.70
N VAL A 164 -15.47 5.82 -1.29
CA VAL A 164 -14.41 6.30 -2.16
C VAL A 164 -13.17 5.46 -1.93
N VAL A 165 -12.47 5.15 -3.01
CA VAL A 165 -11.14 4.53 -3.03
C VAL A 165 -10.17 5.50 -3.69
N ALA A 166 -9.04 5.73 -3.04
CA ALA A 166 -7.87 6.34 -3.67
C ALA A 166 -6.85 5.24 -3.96
N TRP A 167 -6.24 5.24 -5.15
CA TRP A 167 -5.37 4.17 -5.59
C TRP A 167 -4.24 4.67 -6.50
N VAL A 168 -3.12 3.96 -6.45
CA VAL A 168 -1.96 4.12 -7.34
C VAL A 168 -1.77 2.81 -8.08
N ASP A 169 -1.70 2.89 -9.40
CA ASP A 169 -1.41 1.76 -10.30
C ASP A 169 -0.18 2.16 -11.11
N THR A 170 0.99 1.96 -10.51
CA THR A 170 2.27 2.12 -11.19
C THR A 170 2.90 0.75 -11.38
N PRO A 171 3.87 0.61 -12.31
CA PRO A 171 4.70 -0.58 -12.36
C PRO A 171 5.30 -0.90 -11.00
N GLU A 172 5.58 0.12 -10.18
CA GLU A 172 6.28 0.03 -8.89
C GLU A 172 5.36 -0.27 -7.69
N ALA A 173 4.04 -0.13 -7.82
CA ALA A 173 3.10 -0.34 -6.72
C ALA A 173 1.63 -0.45 -7.17
N ARG A 174 0.91 -1.37 -6.52
CA ARG A 174 -0.56 -1.46 -6.53
C ARG A 174 -1.13 -1.26 -5.14
N ASN A 175 -1.26 0.00 -4.74
CA ASN A 175 -1.74 0.35 -3.41
C ASN A 175 -3.04 1.15 -3.46
N TYR A 176 -3.90 0.94 -2.46
CA TYR A 176 -5.16 1.63 -2.33
C TYR A 176 -5.52 1.90 -0.87
N THR A 177 -6.37 2.89 -0.65
CA THR A 177 -7.04 3.16 0.62
C THR A 177 -8.47 3.56 0.35
N TYR A 178 -9.37 3.32 1.31
CA TYR A 178 -10.79 3.60 1.10
C TYR A 178 -11.45 4.16 2.35
N ARG A 179 -12.55 4.87 2.12
CA ARG A 179 -13.39 5.42 3.17
C ARG A 179 -14.81 5.66 2.66
N SER A 180 -15.79 5.35 3.51
CA SER A 180 -17.18 5.72 3.26
C SER A 180 -17.49 7.10 3.81
N PHE A 181 -18.20 7.90 3.02
CA PHE A 181 -18.62 9.25 3.36
C PHE A 181 -20.15 9.33 3.31
N PRO A 182 -20.80 9.86 4.37
CA PRO A 182 -22.21 10.22 4.29
C PRO A 182 -22.41 11.41 3.34
N PRO A 183 -23.64 11.61 2.82
CA PRO A 183 -23.95 12.79 2.01
C PRO A 183 -23.67 14.06 2.80
N GLN A 184 -23.10 15.07 2.14
CA GLN A 184 -23.09 16.41 2.72
C GLN A 184 -24.45 17.03 2.48
N LEU A 185 -25.29 16.99 3.51
CA LEU A 185 -26.49 17.82 3.54
C LEU A 185 -25.99 19.27 3.45
N ALA A 186 -26.38 19.98 2.37
CA ALA A 186 -26.31 21.42 2.36
C ALA A 186 -27.11 21.89 3.58
N LEU A 187 -26.42 22.31 4.64
CA LEU A 187 -27.08 22.95 5.76
C LEU A 187 -27.78 24.16 5.15
N PRO A 188 -29.11 24.28 5.22
CA PRO A 188 -29.74 25.55 4.94
C PRO A 188 -29.06 26.55 5.89
N THR A 189 -28.49 27.62 5.34
CA THR A 189 -27.94 28.72 6.13
C THR A 189 -28.99 29.10 7.16
N PRO A 190 -28.77 28.86 8.46
CA PRO A 190 -29.77 29.19 9.43
C PRO A 190 -29.76 30.71 9.59
N ASN A 191 -30.71 31.40 8.95
CA ASN A 191 -31.08 32.75 9.38
C ASN A 191 -31.81 32.61 10.73
N PHE A 192 -31.07 32.37 11.80
CA PHE A 192 -31.58 32.49 13.16
C PHE A 192 -30.99 33.76 13.80
N PRO A 193 -31.82 34.73 14.23
CA PRO A 193 -31.36 35.72 15.19
C PRO A 193 -30.93 35.00 16.48
N SER A 194 -29.76 35.38 16.97
CA SER A 194 -28.98 34.80 18.06
C SER A 194 -29.77 34.07 19.17
N LEU A 195 -29.59 32.75 19.24
CA LEU A 195 -29.64 31.98 20.49
C LEU A 195 -28.42 31.07 20.55
N SER A 196 -27.74 31.12 21.69
CA SER A 196 -26.39 30.59 21.95
C SER A 196 -26.29 29.09 21.63
N LEU A 197 -25.39 28.72 20.71
CA LEU A 197 -25.08 27.34 20.36
C LEU A 197 -24.21 26.73 21.48
N ILE A 198 -24.69 25.68 22.13
CA ILE A 198 -23.84 24.79 22.93
C ILE A 198 -23.01 23.97 21.94
N VAL A 199 -21.71 24.25 21.88
CA VAL A 199 -20.73 23.48 21.11
C VAL A 199 -20.54 22.13 21.80
N LEU A 200 -21.09 21.06 21.23
CA LEU A 200 -20.64 19.71 21.55
C LEU A 200 -19.32 19.49 20.80
N VAL A 201 -18.19 19.65 21.51
CA VAL A 201 -16.87 19.32 20.99
C VAL A 201 -16.81 17.81 20.78
N ALA A 202 -16.83 17.35 19.52
CA ALA A 202 -16.44 15.99 19.21
C ALA A 202 -14.94 15.83 19.53
N PRO A 203 -14.51 14.82 20.31
CA PRO A 203 -13.09 14.63 20.58
C PRO A 203 -12.34 14.34 19.28
N SER A 204 -11.22 15.04 19.09
CA SER A 204 -10.28 14.84 18.00
C SER A 204 -9.77 13.41 18.00
N TRP A 205 -10.04 12.66 16.93
CA TRP A 205 -9.42 11.36 16.70
C TRP A 205 -8.00 11.57 16.19
N SER A 206 -7.04 11.60 17.11
CA SER A 206 -5.66 11.25 16.83
C SER A 206 -5.48 9.74 17.08
N GLN A 207 -4.70 9.11 16.18
CA GLN A 207 -4.22 7.72 16.22
C GLN A 207 -5.23 6.60 15.93
N LEU A 208 -5.09 6.00 14.74
CA LEU A 208 -5.17 4.56 14.50
C LEU A 208 -4.37 4.27 13.22
N SER A 209 -3.06 4.14 13.35
CA SER A 209 -2.20 3.51 12.33
C SER A 209 -1.66 2.19 12.89
N SER A 210 -1.53 1.23 11.98
CA SER A 210 -1.06 -0.16 12.10
C SER A 210 -2.06 -1.22 12.61
N THR A 211 -2.43 -2.07 11.65
CA THR A 211 -2.93 -3.43 11.82
C THR A 211 -1.88 -4.25 12.57
N ASP A 212 -2.25 -4.76 13.76
CA ASP A 212 -1.82 -6.06 14.34
C ASP A 212 -2.23 -6.24 15.83
N GLY A 213 -2.89 -5.27 16.47
CA GLY A 213 -3.26 -5.36 17.90
C GLY A 213 -4.75 -5.54 18.26
N LEU A 214 -5.68 -5.46 17.31
CA LEU A 214 -7.10 -5.17 17.61
C LEU A 214 -7.97 -6.37 18.04
N TRP A 215 -7.55 -7.61 17.77
CA TRP A 215 -8.38 -8.79 18.08
C TRP A 215 -8.47 -9.13 19.57
N ARG A 216 -7.59 -8.61 20.43
CA ARG A 216 -7.62 -8.91 21.89
C ARG A 216 -8.30 -7.86 22.76
N ARG A 217 -8.73 -6.71 22.22
CA ARG A 217 -9.39 -5.65 23.02
C ARG A 217 -10.85 -5.37 22.64
N ALA A 218 -11.34 -5.90 21.51
CA ALA A 218 -12.73 -5.73 21.08
C ALA A 218 -13.76 -6.62 21.83
N ALA A 219 -13.31 -7.60 22.63
CA ALA A 219 -14.21 -8.47 23.41
C ALA A 219 -14.68 -7.86 24.74
N GLY A 220 -14.19 -6.68 25.15
CA GLY A 220 -14.44 -6.12 26.48
C GLY A 220 -15.30 -4.85 26.55
N ALA A 221 -15.68 -4.24 25.41
CA ALA A 221 -16.30 -2.90 25.42
C ALA A 221 -17.73 -2.84 24.84
N THR A 222 -18.30 -3.96 24.38
CA THR A 222 -19.63 -4.01 23.75
C THR A 222 -20.80 -4.32 24.70
N PHE A 223 -20.58 -4.50 26.01
CA PHE A 223 -21.67 -4.78 26.96
C PHE A 223 -22.16 -3.58 27.81
N SER A 224 -21.59 -2.38 27.68
CA SER A 224 -21.89 -1.29 28.63
C SER A 224 -22.78 -0.17 28.11
N VAL A 225 -23.11 -0.12 26.80
CA VAL A 225 -23.91 0.99 26.23
C VAL A 225 -25.36 0.59 25.92
N ALA A 226 -25.67 -0.71 25.81
CA ALA A 226 -27.05 -1.19 25.66
C ALA A 226 -27.84 -1.22 27.00
N GLY A 227 -27.16 -1.13 28.16
CA GLY A 227 -27.79 -1.25 29.48
C GLY A 227 -28.40 0.04 30.05
N LEU A 228 -27.99 1.23 29.58
CA LEU A 228 -28.43 2.50 30.21
C LEU A 228 -29.69 3.12 29.58
N VAL A 229 -30.04 2.73 28.35
CA VAL A 229 -31.24 3.24 27.66
C VAL A 229 -32.50 2.45 28.06
N ALA A 230 -32.37 1.19 28.47
CA ALA A 230 -33.51 0.37 28.90
C ALA A 230 -34.06 0.75 30.29
N LEU A 231 -33.27 1.40 31.16
CA LEU A 231 -33.70 1.71 32.54
C LEU A 231 -34.58 2.97 32.65
N PHE A 232 -34.56 3.86 31.66
CA PHE A 232 -35.33 5.12 31.69
C PHE A 232 -36.70 5.05 31.01
N MET A 233 -37.00 4.00 30.23
CA MET A 233 -38.30 3.87 29.54
C MET A 233 -39.36 3.08 30.32
N PHE A 234 -39.01 2.38 31.40
CA PHE A 234 -39.98 1.54 32.15
C PHE A 234 -40.70 2.22 33.32
N ARG A 235 -40.51 3.52 33.57
CA ARG A 235 -41.09 4.21 34.74
C ARG A 235 -42.25 5.18 34.45
N ARG A 236 -42.87 5.13 33.25
CA ARG A 236 -43.98 6.05 32.88
C ARG A 236 -45.32 5.40 32.53
N PHE A 237 -45.55 4.13 32.86
CA PHE A 237 -46.89 3.54 32.82
C PHE A 237 -47.16 2.68 34.04
N ARG A 238 -47.68 3.31 35.10
CA ARG A 238 -48.62 2.72 36.07
C ARG A 238 -49.56 3.83 36.53
N LEU A 239 -50.77 3.85 35.97
CA LEU A 239 -52.00 4.17 36.71
C LEU A 239 -52.40 2.89 37.46
#